data_AF-A0A3S0ICR8-F1
#
_entry.id   AF-A0A3S0ICR8-F1
#
_cell.length_a   1.000
_cell.length_b   1.000
_cell.length_c   1.000
_cell.angle_alpha   90.00
_cell.angle_beta   90.00
_cell.angle_gamma   90.00
#
_symmetry.space_group_name_H-M   'P 1'
#
loop_
_entity.id
_entity.type
_entity.pdbx_description
1 polymer ?
#
loop_
_entity_poly.entity_id
_entity_poly.type
_entity_poly.pdbx_seq_one_letter_code
_entity_poly.pdbx_strand_id
1 'polypeptide(L)'
;MKLVIYFGLMIISLFVSIFFGRFLLRKTKKLWIAFIISFLLTVFILGLGSIWWILTETDGISQGLGGLYYCIAMGGIGIIDLIVLLLLKGKYK
;
A
#
# COMPACT_ATOMS: atom_id res chain seq x y z
N MET A 1 0.66 20.58 -7.23
CA MET A 1 0.07 20.24 -5.90
C MET A 1 -0.61 18.88 -5.91
N LYS A 2 -1.54 18.58 -6.84
CA LYS A 2 -2.20 17.26 -6.94
C LYS A 2 -1.22 16.08 -7.02
N LEU A 3 -0.14 16.22 -7.81
CA LEU A 3 0.91 15.19 -7.94
C LEU A 3 1.68 14.92 -6.63
N VAL A 4 1.85 15.92 -5.77
CA VAL A 4 2.53 15.74 -4.47
C VAL A 4 1.66 14.89 -3.54
N ILE A 5 0.35 15.13 -3.52
CA ILE A 5 -0.61 14.31 -2.78
C ILE A 5 -0.65 12.90 -3.37
N TYR A 6 -0.62 12.80 -4.70
CA TYR A 6 -0.62 11.55 -5.44
C TYR A 6 0.54 10.61 -5.07
N PHE A 7 1.78 11.07 -5.26
CA PHE A 7 2.96 10.27 -4.90
C PHE A 7 3.16 10.18 -3.39
N GLY A 8 2.77 11.22 -2.65
CA GLY A 8 2.84 11.24 -1.19
C GLY A 8 2.01 10.13 -0.56
N LEU A 9 0.78 9.89 -1.05
CA LEU A 9 -0.07 8.80 -0.56
C LEU A 9 0.55 7.42 -0.79
N MET A 10 1.22 7.20 -1.93
CA MET A 10 1.93 5.93 -2.19
C MET A 10 3.06 5.69 -1.20
N ILE A 11 3.88 6.72 -0.97
CA ILE A 11 5.01 6.65 -0.02
C ILE A 11 4.49 6.41 1.40
N ILE A 12 3.48 7.17 1.83
CA ILE A 12 2.86 7.01 3.16
C ILE A 12 2.28 5.60 3.29
N SER A 13 1.56 5.11 2.29
CA SER A 13 0.98 3.77 2.30
C SER A 13 2.05 2.69 2.47
N LEU A 14 3.18 2.81 1.77
CA LEU A 14 4.30 1.88 1.90
C LEU A 14 4.86 1.85 3.33
N PHE A 15 5.15 3.02 3.91
CA PHE A 15 5.69 3.09 5.27
C PHE A 15 4.72 2.56 6.31
N VAL A 16 3.44 2.92 6.20
CA VAL A 16 2.38 2.46 7.09
C VAL A 16 2.23 0.94 6.99
N SER A 17 2.18 0.38 5.79
CA SER A 17 2.04 -1.06 5.57
C SER A 17 3.20 -1.85 6.16
N ILE A 18 4.44 -1.45 5.90
CA ILE A 18 5.64 -2.10 6.45
C ILE A 18 5.65 -2.03 7.98
N PHE A 19 5.34 -0.85 8.56
CA PHE A 19 5.35 -0.66 10.00
C PHE A 19 4.31 -1.55 10.68
N PHE A 20 3.07 -1.54 10.16
CA PHE A 20 1.97 -2.36 10.69
C PHE A 20 2.26 -3.84 10.52
N GLY A 21 2.73 -4.26 9.34
CA GLY A 21 3.09 -5.64 9.05
C GLY A 21 4.18 -6.17 9.97
N ARG A 22 5.23 -5.38 10.21
CA ARG A 22 6.28 -5.73 11.17
C ARG A 22 5.73 -5.89 12.58
N PHE A 23 4.86 -4.97 13.02
CA PHE A 23 4.25 -5.03 14.34
C PHE A 23 3.35 -6.26 14.52
N LEU A 24 2.52 -6.56 13.52
CA LEU A 24 1.65 -7.74 13.48
C LEU A 24 2.46 -9.04 13.43
N LEU A 25 3.54 -9.09 12.65
CA LEU A 25 4.41 -10.25 12.57
C LEU A 25 5.07 -10.55 13.91
N ARG A 26 5.53 -9.52 14.63
CA ARG A 26 6.10 -9.67 15.98
C ARG A 26 5.08 -10.24 16.98
N LYS A 27 3.83 -9.78 16.93
CA LYS A 27 2.78 -10.22 17.86
C LYS A 27 2.24 -11.60 17.55
N THR A 28 1.98 -11.89 16.28
CA THR A 28 1.25 -13.10 15.87
C THR A 28 2.18 -14.24 15.45
N LYS A 29 3.43 -13.95 15.08
CA LYS A 29 4.38 -14.87 14.42
C LYS A 29 3.86 -15.51 13.12
N LYS A 30 2.68 -15.08 12.64
CA LYS A 30 1.99 -15.61 11.46
C LYS A 30 2.16 -14.64 10.29
N LEU A 31 3.07 -15.00 9.38
CA LEU A 31 3.41 -14.17 8.21
C LEU A 31 2.18 -13.81 7.37
N TRP A 32 1.35 -14.80 7.01
CA TRP A 32 0.20 -14.57 6.15
C TRP A 32 -0.82 -13.61 6.78
N ILE A 33 -1.04 -13.68 8.10
CA ILE A 33 -1.95 -12.76 8.79
C ILE A 33 -1.38 -11.34 8.78
N ALA A 34 -0.08 -11.18 9.08
CA ALA A 34 0.57 -9.89 9.04
C ALA A 34 0.55 -9.27 7.64
N PHE A 35 0.79 -10.08 6.60
CA PHE A 35 0.74 -9.65 5.22
C PHE A 35 -0.68 -9.23 4.80
N ILE A 36 -1.69 -10.08 5.00
CA ILE A 36 -3.07 -9.80 4.57
C ILE A 36 -3.60 -8.52 5.21
N ILE A 37 -3.39 -8.33 6.51
CA ILE A 37 -3.88 -7.13 7.22
C ILE A 37 -3.19 -5.86 6.71
N SER A 38 -1.88 -5.92 6.46
CA SER A 38 -1.12 -4.76 5.97
C SER A 38 -1.46 -4.44 4.51
N PHE A 39 -1.65 -5.48 3.69
CA PHE A 39 -2.11 -5.34 2.31
C PHE A 39 -3.52 -4.74 2.26
N LEU A 40 -4.43 -5.18 3.13
CA LEU A 40 -5.79 -4.61 3.21
C LEU A 40 -5.75 -3.12 3.56
N LEU A 41 -4.84 -2.72 4.46
CA LEU A 41 -4.61 -1.32 4.82
C LEU A 41 -4.08 -0.51 3.63
N THR A 42 -3.16 -1.07 2.84
CA THR A 42 -2.67 -0.47 1.60
C THR A 42 -3.79 -0.29 0.58
N VAL A 43 -4.61 -1.32 0.37
CA VAL A 43 -5.78 -1.27 -0.52
C VAL A 43 -6.75 -0.18 -0.05
N PHE A 44 -6.96 -0.03 1.25
CA PHE A 44 -7.82 1.01 1.79
C PHE A 44 -7.27 2.42 1.53
N ILE A 45 -6.00 2.68 1.84
CA ILE A 45 -5.37 4.00 1.66
C ILE A 45 -5.32 4.38 0.18
N LEU A 46 -4.80 3.49 -0.68
CA LEU A 46 -4.68 3.77 -2.11
C LEU A 46 -6.02 3.70 -2.84
N GLY A 47 -6.98 2.92 -2.34
CA GLY A 47 -8.34 2.88 -2.87
C GLY A 47 -9.06 4.20 -2.65
N LEU A 48 -8.97 4.76 -1.44
CA LEU A 48 -9.47 6.11 -1.15
C LEU A 48 -8.73 7.17 -1.97
N GLY A 49 -7.40 7.05 -2.11
CA GLY A 49 -6.60 7.93 -2.97
C GLY A 49 -7.02 7.88 -4.44
N SER A 50 -7.37 6.69 -4.95
CA SER A 50 -7.86 6.47 -6.30
C SER A 50 -9.24 7.09 -6.52
N ILE A 51 -10.18 6.87 -5.60
CA ILE A 51 -11.50 7.51 -5.62
C ILE A 51 -11.35 9.04 -5.61
N TRP A 52 -10.51 9.57 -4.71
CA TRP A 52 -10.24 11.00 -4.64
C TRP A 52 -9.68 11.56 -5.95
N TRP A 53 -8.76 10.84 -6.59
CA TRP A 53 -8.20 11.24 -7.88
C TRP A 53 -9.24 11.28 -8.99
N ILE A 54 -10.06 10.23 -9.10
CA ILE A 54 -11.13 10.14 -10.10
C ILE A 54 -12.12 11.31 -9.94
N LEU A 55 -12.45 11.69 -8.71
CA LEU A 55 -13.37 12.82 -8.45
C LEU A 55 -12.73 14.20 -8.69
N THR A 56 -11.41 14.31 -8.60
CA THR A 56 -10.69 15.60 -8.64
C THR A 56 -10.20 15.99 -10.03
N GLU A 57 -10.06 15.01 -10.92
CA GLU A 57 -9.55 15.22 -12.26
C GLU A 57 -10.70 15.30 -13.26
N THR A 58 -10.64 16.25 -14.19
CA THR A 58 -11.71 16.48 -15.19
C THR A 58 -11.42 15.81 -16.52
N ASP A 59 -10.16 15.51 -16.80
CA ASP A 59 -9.74 14.85 -18.02
C ASP A 59 -9.89 13.34 -17.86
N GLY A 60 -10.83 12.72 -18.58
CA GLY A 60 -11.15 11.29 -18.46
C GLY A 60 -9.94 10.35 -18.67
N ILE A 61 -8.97 10.75 -19.49
CA ILE A 61 -7.70 10.01 -19.67
C ILE A 61 -6.86 10.06 -18.39
N SER A 62 -6.74 11.23 -17.76
CA SER A 62 -5.98 11.44 -16.53
C SER A 62 -6.65 10.78 -15.31
N GLN A 63 -7.99 10.74 -15.29
CA GLN A 63 -8.76 9.95 -14.30
C GLN A 63 -8.41 8.46 -14.39
N GLY A 64 -8.48 7.89 -15.59
CA GLY A 64 -8.22 6.47 -15.82
C GLY A 64 -6.77 6.07 -15.51
N LEU A 65 -5.81 6.87 -15.97
CA LEU A 65 -4.39 6.63 -15.71
C LEU A 65 -4.06 6.73 -14.21
N GLY A 66 -4.56 7.75 -13.51
CA GLY A 66 -4.29 7.91 -12.08
C GLY A 66 -4.85 6.77 -11.23
N GLY A 67 -6.03 6.27 -11.57
CA GLY A 67 -6.60 5.07 -10.93
C GLY A 67 -5.76 3.82 -11.20
N LEU A 68 -5.34 3.60 -12.46
CA LEU A 68 -4.47 2.48 -12.85
C LEU A 68 -3.14 2.47 -12.10
N TYR A 69 -2.49 3.63 -12.01
CA TYR A 69 -1.23 3.77 -11.29
C TYR A 69 -1.39 3.49 -9.78
N TYR A 70 -2.51 3.84 -9.15
CA TYR A 70 -2.78 3.42 -7.76
C TYR A 70 -2.92 1.90 -7.64
N CYS A 71 -3.59 1.24 -8.58
CA CYS A 71 -3.69 -0.21 -8.62
C CYS A 71 -2.32 -0.88 -8.79
N ILE A 72 -1.48 -0.35 -9.69
CA ILE A 72 -0.09 -0.82 -9.88
C ILE A 72 0.71 -0.62 -8.59
N ALA A 73 0.56 0.53 -7.93
CA ALA A 73 1.22 0.81 -6.65
C ALA A 73 0.78 -0.15 -5.55
N MET A 74 -0.51 -0.52 -5.45
CA MET A 74 -0.96 -1.54 -4.50
C MET A 74 -0.23 -2.88 -4.71
N GLY A 75 -0.13 -3.33 -5.97
CA GLY A 75 0.60 -4.56 -6.30
C GLY A 75 2.09 -4.47 -5.94
N GLY A 76 2.73 -3.36 -6.30
CA GLY A 76 4.14 -3.10 -5.99
C GLY A 76 4.42 -3.08 -4.48
N ILE A 77 3.61 -2.36 -3.71
CA ILE A 77 3.71 -2.32 -2.24
C ILE A 77 3.49 -3.71 -1.65
N GLY A 78 2.50 -4.47 -2.14
CA GLY A 78 2.27 -5.84 -1.70
C GLY A 78 3.48 -6.76 -1.90
N ILE A 79 4.16 -6.65 -3.05
CA ILE A 79 5.40 -7.42 -3.30
C ILE A 79 6.49 -7.01 -2.31
N ILE A 80 6.68 -5.70 -2.07
CA ILE A 80 7.67 -5.19 -1.13
C ILE A 80 7.37 -5.68 0.29
N ASP A 81 6.12 -5.58 0.74
CA ASP A 81 5.69 -6.05 2.06
C ASP A 81 5.98 -7.53 2.25
N LEU A 82 5.66 -8.37 1.25
CA LEU A 82 5.92 -9.80 1.31
C LEU A 82 7.43 -10.09 1.50
N ILE A 83 8.28 -9.43 0.72
CA ILE A 83 9.75 -9.56 0.81
C ILE A 83 10.24 -9.14 2.20
N VAL A 84 9.82 -7.96 2.68
CA VAL A 84 10.23 -7.42 3.98
C VAL A 84 9.78 -8.35 5.12
N LEU A 85 8.54 -8.83 5.10
CA LEU A 85 8.01 -9.72 6.12
C LEU A 85 8.69 -11.10 6.10
N LEU A 86 9.05 -11.63 4.93
CA LEU A 86 9.82 -12.87 4.80
C LEU A 86 11.20 -12.74 5.43
N LEU A 87 11.93 -11.67 5.11
CA LEU A 87 13.25 -11.39 5.69
C LEU A 87 13.19 -11.21 7.21
N LEU A 88 12.13 -10.55 7.70
CA LEU A 88 11.93 -10.34 9.12
C LEU A 88 11.50 -11.61 9.87
N LYS A 89 10.70 -12.50 9.25
CA LYS A 89 10.31 -13.78 9.85
C LYS A 89 11.52 -14.62 10.23
N GLY A 90 12.57 -14.62 9.41
CA GLY A 90 13.82 -15.30 9.72
C GLY A 90 14.50 -14.83 11.01
N LYS A 91 14.26 -13.57 11.41
CA LYS A 91 14.80 -12.98 12.65
C LYS A 91 13.92 -13.21 13.89
N TYR A 92 12.67 -13.68 13.72
CA TYR A 92 11.72 -13.94 14.80
C TYR A 92 11.42 -15.44 15.01
N LYS A 93 12.15 -16.32 14.31
CA LYS A 93 12.27 -17.74 14.66
C LYS A 93 13.04 -17.86 15.97
#